data_AF-A0A957RCZ1-F1
#
_entry.id   AF-A0A957RCZ1-F1
#
_cell.length_a   1.000
_cell.length_b   1.000
_cell.length_c   1.000
_cell.angle_alpha   90.00
_cell.angle_beta   90.00
_cell.angle_gamma   90.00
#
_symmetry.space_group_name_H-M   'P 1'
#
loop_
_entity.id
_entity.type
_entity.pdbx_description
1 polymer ?
#
loop_
_entity_poly.entity_id
_entity_poly.type
_entity_poly.pdbx_seq_one_letter_code
_entity_poly.pdbx_strand_id
1 'polypeptide(L)'
;YHESHGTARLYIDDKVVAEGPMRTQTGKFTLCGDGLCIGRDSADAVAKEYTPETQGKFTGGTIQFVEVSVEKEQYRNLEMEMAAAMALD
;
A
#
# COMPACT_ATOMS: atom_id res chain seq x y z
N TYR A 1 18.68 16.36 -12.63
CA TYR A 1 17.77 16.79 -11.54
C TYR A 1 17.96 15.79 -10.41
N HIS A 2 18.69 16.14 -9.35
CA HIS A 2 18.94 15.44 -8.06
C HIS A 2 18.87 13.90 -7.89
N GLU A 3 18.78 13.09 -8.95
CA GLU A 3 18.81 11.63 -8.90
C GLU A 3 20.25 11.16 -8.70
N SER A 4 20.47 10.32 -7.68
CA SER A 4 21.72 9.60 -7.50
C SER A 4 21.72 8.35 -8.37
N HIS A 5 22.80 8.16 -9.14
CA HIS A 5 23.03 6.98 -9.95
C HIS A 5 24.14 6.14 -9.32
N GLY A 6 23.99 4.82 -9.36
CA GLY A 6 24.98 3.90 -8.83
C GLY A 6 24.80 2.48 -9.35
N THR A 7 25.52 1.54 -8.74
CA THR A 7 25.44 0.11 -9.06
C THR A 7 24.82 -0.62 -7.88
N ALA A 8 23.75 -1.37 -8.12
CA ALA A 8 23.14 -2.25 -7.12
C ALA A 8 23.69 -3.67 -7.27
N ARG A 9 23.98 -4.30 -6.13
CA ARG A 9 24.40 -5.70 -6.04
C ARG A 9 23.44 -6.46 -5.12
N LEU A 10 22.87 -7.55 -5.59
CA LEU A 10 22.04 -8.46 -4.81
C LEU A 10 22.90 -9.56 -4.21
N TYR A 11 22.83 -9.72 -2.89
CA TYR A 11 23.53 -10.76 -2.16
C TYR A 11 22.56 -11.83 -1.67
N ILE A 12 22.93 -13.10 -1.83
CA ILE A 12 22.30 -14.25 -1.16
C ILE A 12 23.44 -15.04 -0.52
N ASP A 13 23.38 -15.27 0.79
CA ASP A 13 24.44 -15.95 1.56
C ASP A 13 25.83 -15.37 1.28
N ASP A 14 25.95 -14.04 1.37
CA ASP A 14 27.17 -13.25 1.11
C ASP A 14 27.72 -13.34 -0.33
N LYS A 15 27.03 -14.01 -1.24
CA LYS A 15 27.42 -14.10 -2.65
C LYS A 15 26.62 -13.12 -3.50
N VAL A 16 27.32 -12.36 -4.34
CA VAL A 16 26.67 -11.53 -5.35
C VAL A 16 26.02 -12.44 -6.39
N VAL A 17 24.70 -12.42 -6.47
CA VAL A 17 23.91 -13.21 -7.44
C VAL A 17 23.37 -12.37 -8.59
N ALA A 18 23.36 -11.05 -8.46
CA ALA A 18 23.03 -10.11 -9.54
C ALA A 18 23.69 -8.74 -9.31
N GLU A 19 24.04 -8.06 -10.40
CA GLU A 19 24.58 -6.70 -10.38
C GLU A 19 24.06 -5.89 -11.57
N GLY A 20 23.77 -4.62 -11.37
CA GLY A 20 23.33 -3.75 -12.46
C GLY A 20 23.22 -2.27 -12.08
N PRO A 21 22.96 -1.39 -13.08
CA PRO A 21 22.77 0.02 -12.84
C PRO A 21 21.49 0.26 -12.01
N MET A 22 21.57 1.16 -11.04
CA MET A 22 20.45 1.62 -10.23
C MET A 22 20.39 3.15 -10.22
N ARG A 23 19.17 3.67 -10.25
CA ARG A 23 18.88 5.08 -10.14
C ARG A 23 17.95 5.30 -8.96
N THR A 24 18.28 6.22 -8.07
CA THR A 24 17.37 6.60 -7.00
C THR A 24 16.17 7.33 -7.59
N GLN A 25 14.97 6.84 -7.33
CA GLN A 25 13.74 7.58 -7.59
C GLN A 25 13.58 8.62 -6.48
N THR A 26 14.02 9.85 -6.75
CA THR A 26 13.85 10.97 -5.83
C THR A 26 12.42 11.49 -5.92
N GLY A 27 11.50 10.81 -5.25
CA GLY A 27 10.09 11.16 -5.11
C GLY A 27 9.54 10.60 -3.80
N LYS A 28 8.40 11.13 -3.32
CA LYS A 28 7.71 10.52 -2.17
C LYS A 28 7.21 9.14 -2.59
N PHE A 29 7.82 8.09 -2.03
CA PHE A 29 7.14 6.81 -1.88
C PHE A 29 6.26 6.93 -0.65
N THR A 30 4.96 6.79 -0.83
CA THR A 30 4.06 6.69 0.30
C THR A 30 3.99 5.21 0.67
N LEU A 31 4.33 4.87 1.93
CA LEU A 31 4.30 3.48 2.42
C LEU A 31 2.88 2.89 2.36
N CYS A 32 1.89 3.79 2.43
CA CYS A 32 0.49 3.57 2.17
C CYS A 32 0.02 4.74 1.30
N GLY A 33 -0.35 4.54 0.05
CA GLY A 33 -0.95 5.64 -0.71
C GLY A 33 -0.98 5.44 -2.21
N ASP A 34 -1.88 4.56 -2.61
CA ASP A 34 -2.70 4.88 -3.77
C ASP A 34 -3.68 6.05 -3.46
N GLY A 35 -3.82 6.44 -2.19
CA GLY A 35 -4.91 7.27 -1.73
C GLY A 35 -6.14 6.42 -1.44
N LEU A 36 -7.27 7.05 -1.15
CA LEU A 36 -8.54 6.33 -1.07
C LEU A 36 -9.11 6.18 -2.47
N CYS A 37 -9.09 4.95 -2.98
CA CYS A 37 -9.58 4.62 -4.30
C CYS A 37 -10.90 3.88 -4.20
N ILE A 38 -11.94 4.40 -4.86
CA ILE A 38 -13.28 3.81 -4.84
C ILE A 38 -13.66 3.36 -6.25
N GLY A 39 -13.96 2.08 -6.39
CA GLY A 39 -14.41 1.49 -7.65
C GLY A 39 -13.31 1.15 -8.66
N ARG A 40 -12.06 1.53 -8.41
CA ARG A 40 -10.86 1.15 -9.19
C ARG A 40 -9.59 1.51 -8.43
N ASP A 41 -8.57 0.65 -8.48
CA ASP A 41 -7.19 0.96 -8.07
C ASP A 41 -6.48 1.75 -9.19
N SER A 42 -5.93 2.91 -8.85
CA SER A 42 -5.27 3.81 -9.81
C SER A 42 -3.75 3.91 -9.63
N ALA A 43 -3.18 3.08 -8.76
CA ALA A 43 -1.76 3.16 -8.43
C ALA A 43 -0.89 2.81 -9.64
N ASP A 44 0.32 3.33 -9.60
CA ASP A 44 1.38 2.86 -10.47
C ASP A 44 1.61 1.36 -10.25
N ALA A 45 1.58 0.63 -11.37
CA ALA A 45 1.72 -0.80 -11.39
C ALA A 45 3.10 -1.24 -10.84
N VAL A 46 3.09 -2.07 -9.80
CA VAL A 46 4.33 -2.66 -9.23
C VAL A 46 4.92 -3.77 -10.11
N ALA A 47 4.16 -4.24 -11.11
CA ALA A 47 4.54 -5.27 -12.05
C ALA A 47 3.90 -4.99 -13.42
N LYS A 48 4.49 -5.50 -14.52
CA LYS A 48 3.97 -5.22 -15.89
C LYS A 48 2.61 -5.86 -16.16
N GLU A 49 2.28 -6.87 -15.37
CA GLU A 49 1.05 -7.65 -15.39
C GLU A 49 -0.13 -6.87 -14.77
N TYR A 50 0.13 -5.77 -14.06
CA TYR A 50 -0.87 -4.83 -13.57
C TYR A 50 -1.23 -3.82 -14.68
N THR A 51 -2.09 -4.24 -15.61
CA THR A 51 -2.63 -3.43 -16.70
C THR A 51 -3.94 -2.76 -16.29
N PRO A 52 -4.44 -1.75 -17.03
CA PRO A 52 -5.74 -1.13 -16.74
C PRO A 52 -6.90 -2.13 -16.64
N GLU A 53 -6.80 -3.26 -17.35
CA GLU A 53 -7.78 -4.34 -17.33
C GLU A 53 -7.66 -5.23 -16.09
N THR A 54 -6.47 -5.33 -15.49
CA THR A 54 -6.21 -6.15 -14.29
C THR A 54 -6.24 -5.36 -12.98
N GLN A 55 -6.38 -4.02 -13.05
CA GLN A 55 -6.54 -3.09 -11.91
C GLN A 55 -7.89 -3.18 -11.16
N GLY A 56 -8.63 -4.29 -11.28
CA GLY A 56 -9.76 -4.60 -10.41
C GLY A 56 -10.92 -3.60 -10.45
N LYS A 57 -11.35 -3.17 -11.65
CA LYS A 57 -12.50 -2.27 -11.82
C LYS A 57 -13.78 -2.89 -11.22
N PHE A 58 -14.51 -2.11 -10.42
CA PHE A 58 -15.83 -2.50 -9.95
C PHE A 58 -16.81 -2.65 -11.13
N THR A 59 -17.49 -3.78 -11.20
CA THR A 59 -18.44 -4.11 -12.27
C THR A 59 -19.69 -4.79 -11.69
N GLY A 60 -20.81 -4.75 -12.43
CA GLY A 60 -22.03 -5.45 -12.04
C GLY A 60 -22.92 -4.74 -11.01
N GLY A 61 -22.64 -3.48 -10.66
CA GLY A 61 -23.46 -2.71 -9.71
C GLY A 61 -23.25 -1.20 -9.79
N THR A 62 -23.93 -0.48 -8.89
CA THR A 62 -23.85 0.98 -8.76
C THR A 62 -23.45 1.36 -7.34
N ILE A 63 -22.38 2.14 -7.21
CA ILE A 63 -21.99 2.72 -5.93
C ILE A 63 -22.91 3.91 -5.67
N GLN A 64 -23.81 3.81 -4.68
CA GLN A 64 -24.80 4.85 -4.40
C GLN A 64 -24.28 5.97 -3.50
N PHE A 65 -23.38 5.64 -2.58
CA PHE A 65 -22.83 6.60 -1.62
C PHE A 65 -21.46 6.13 -1.13
N VAL A 66 -20.58 7.10 -0.84
CA VAL A 66 -19.25 6.89 -0.27
C VAL A 66 -19.04 7.95 0.79
N GLU A 67 -18.68 7.52 2.00
CA GLU A 67 -18.29 8.39 3.09
C GLU A 67 -16.86 8.09 3.53
N VAL A 68 -16.11 9.14 3.82
CA VAL A 68 -14.72 9.06 4.26
C VAL A 68 -14.60 9.91 5.52
N SER A 69 -14.49 9.25 6.66
CA SER A 69 -14.27 9.93 7.94
C SER A 69 -12.82 9.80 8.36
N VAL A 70 -12.23 10.92 8.80
CA VAL A 70 -10.89 11.00 9.41
C VAL A 70 -10.99 11.41 10.88
N GLU A 71 -12.14 11.12 11.50
CA GLU A 71 -12.39 11.44 12.89
C GLU A 71 -11.34 10.82 13.82
N LYS A 72 -10.92 11.58 14.83
CA LYS A 72 -9.93 11.14 15.83
C LYS A 72 -10.49 10.13 16.82
N GLU A 73 -11.81 9.93 16.81
CA GLU A 73 -12.48 9.02 17.73
C GLU A 73 -12.30 7.60 17.19
N GLN A 74 -11.36 6.88 17.79
CA GLN A 74 -11.12 5.48 17.48
C GLN A 74 -12.40 4.68 17.72
N TYR A 75 -12.72 3.77 16.80
CA TYR A 75 -13.74 2.76 17.06
C TYR A 75 -13.33 1.96 18.32
N ARG A 76 -13.99 2.22 19.44
CA ARG A 76 -13.81 1.47 20.68
C ARG A 76 -14.77 0.30 20.69
N ASN A 77 -14.22 -0.91 20.57
CA ASN A 77 -15.01 -2.11 20.74
C ASN A 77 -15.23 -2.34 22.24
N LEU A 78 -16.27 -1.72 22.79
CA LEU A 78 -16.60 -1.75 24.22
C LEU A 78 -16.83 -3.17 24.75
N GLU A 79 -17.39 -4.06 23.92
CA GLU A 79 -17.56 -5.49 24.26
C GLU A 79 -16.21 -6.17 24.48
N MET A 80 -15.23 -5.88 23.63
CA MET A 80 -13.89 -6.45 23.73
C MET A 80 -13.10 -5.86 24.91
N GLU A 81 -13.27 -4.56 25.20
CA GLU A 81 -12.69 -3.92 26.38
C GLU A 81 -13.29 -4.51 27.68
N MET A 82 -14.60 -4.78 27.71
CA MET A 82 -15.27 -5.42 28.84
C MET A 82 -14.80 -6.87 29.01
N ALA A 83 -14.70 -7.65 27.94
CA ALA A 83 -14.18 -9.01 28.00
C ALA A 83 -12.72 -9.06 28.52
N ALA A 84 -11.88 -8.11 28.10
CA ALA A 84 -10.51 -7.99 28.58
C ALA A 84 -10.44 -7.60 30.07
N ALA A 85 -11.30 -6.69 30.52
CA ALA A 85 -11.39 -6.31 31.93
C ALA A 85 -11.86 -7.47 32.81
N MET A 86 -12.82 -8.27 32.35
CA MET A 86 -13.30 -9.47 33.05
C MET A 86 -12.32 -10.64 33.02
N ALA A 87 -11.37 -10.67 32.08
CA ALA A 87 -10.33 -11.69 32.01
C ALA A 87 -9.10 -11.38 32.90
N LEU A 88 -9.02 -10.16 33.43
CA LEU A 88 -7.97 -9.72 34.35
C LEU A 88 -8.36 -9.88 35.83
N ASP A 89 -9.62 -10.22 36.09
CA ASP A 89 -10.18 -10.67 37.38
C ASP A 89 -10.11 -12.20 37.48
#